data_AF-A0AA43XPN2-F1
#
_entry.id   AF-A0AA43XPN2-F1
#
_cell.length_a   1.000
_cell.length_b   1.000
_cell.length_c   1.000
_cell.angle_alpha   90.00
_cell.angle_beta   90.00
_cell.angle_gamma   90.00
#
_symmetry.space_group_name_H-M   'P 1'
#
loop_
_entity.id
_entity.type
_entity.pdbx_description
1 polymer ?
#
loop_
_entity_poly.entity_id
_entity_poly.type
_entity_poly.pdbx_seq_one_letter_code
_entity_poly.pdbx_strand_id
1 'polypeptide(L)'
;MPIINFGIMADFSVTVIDDRPVFADKAKKAGAHKVLCQDFKSALEEIEIDGNTYFVIVTRGHRYDRICLETIIQKPKAYVGMIGSKVRVSKVKNELLEKRVDPKKIKEIYTPIGLNIKAETPVEIAIAIMGEIILVKNERKIGSGYSKGIINELINRPPGKKGLVLATIVSREGSAPREVGTKMLVYPDGRMMGTIGGGCAESDVMRKALNLFTKKNTNGEMVQVDMTGLEAEEDAWFVAASWKCF
;
A
#
# COMPACT_ATOMS: atom_id res chain seq x y z
N MET A 1 -5.62 10.77 -18.64
CA MET A 1 -5.12 11.68 -17.58
C MET A 1 -3.97 10.94 -16.91
N PRO A 2 -2.70 11.28 -17.20
CA PRO A 2 -1.57 10.37 -16.97
C PRO A 2 -1.47 9.78 -15.56
N ILE A 3 -1.73 10.57 -14.52
CA ILE A 3 -1.68 10.09 -13.12
C ILE A 3 -2.69 8.98 -12.82
N ILE A 4 -3.89 9.04 -13.42
CA ILE A 4 -4.91 7.99 -13.27
C ILE A 4 -4.40 6.71 -13.93
N ASN A 5 -3.86 6.83 -15.14
CA ASN A 5 -3.38 5.69 -15.90
C ASN A 5 -2.22 4.98 -15.19
N PHE A 6 -1.21 5.73 -14.72
CA PHE A 6 -0.11 5.14 -13.96
C PHE A 6 -0.53 4.60 -12.59
N GLY A 7 -1.48 5.24 -11.90
CA GLY A 7 -2.04 4.71 -10.66
C GLY A 7 -2.66 3.33 -10.86
N ILE A 8 -3.46 3.16 -11.91
CA ILE A 8 -4.07 1.87 -12.25
C ILE A 8 -3.00 0.84 -12.65
N MET A 9 -2.02 1.23 -13.48
CA MET A 9 -0.92 0.34 -13.89
C MET A 9 -0.06 -0.13 -12.71
N ALA A 10 0.05 0.71 -11.67
CA ALA A 10 0.75 0.37 -10.43
C ALA A 10 -0.13 -0.34 -9.40
N ASP A 11 -1.29 -0.86 -9.82
CA ASP A 11 -2.25 -1.64 -9.02
C ASP A 11 -2.86 -0.87 -7.84
N PHE A 12 -3.12 0.44 -8.03
CA PHE A 12 -3.91 1.24 -7.10
C PHE A 12 -5.37 1.30 -7.54
N SER A 13 -6.28 1.23 -6.55
CA SER A 13 -7.67 1.63 -6.76
C SER A 13 -7.76 3.17 -6.77
N VAL A 14 -8.08 3.72 -7.94
CA VAL A 14 -8.06 5.17 -8.18
C VAL A 14 -9.47 5.76 -8.06
N THR A 15 -9.66 6.62 -7.05
CA THR A 15 -10.84 7.48 -6.90
C THR A 15 -10.49 8.91 -7.32
N VAL A 16 -11.32 9.54 -8.16
CA VAL A 16 -11.15 10.94 -8.57
C VAL A 16 -12.31 11.79 -8.08
N ILE A 17 -11.98 12.96 -7.55
CA ILE A 17 -12.94 13.97 -7.09
C ILE A 17 -12.68 15.24 -7.91
N ASP A 18 -13.70 15.72 -8.63
CA ASP A 18 -13.67 17.03 -9.29
C ASP A 18 -15.09 17.57 -9.38
N ASP A 19 -15.30 18.82 -8.98
CA ASP A 19 -16.62 19.48 -8.99
C ASP A 19 -17.09 19.87 -10.40
N ARG A 20 -16.26 19.68 -11.43
CA ARG A 20 -16.58 19.98 -12.83
C ARG A 20 -16.92 18.72 -13.61
N PRO A 21 -18.12 18.64 -14.20
CA PRO A 21 -18.55 17.48 -15.01
C PRO A 21 -17.56 17.09 -16.12
N VAL A 22 -16.99 18.09 -16.82
CA VAL A 22 -16.02 17.85 -17.91
C VAL A 22 -14.77 17.10 -17.43
N PHE A 23 -14.29 17.39 -16.23
CA PHE A 23 -13.08 16.75 -15.68
C PHE A 23 -13.42 15.39 -15.05
N ALA A 24 -14.58 15.27 -14.40
CA ALA A 24 -15.10 13.99 -13.95
C ALA A 24 -15.26 13.00 -15.12
N ASP A 25 -15.83 13.43 -16.24
CA ASP A 25 -15.99 12.56 -17.42
C ASP A 25 -14.65 12.21 -18.07
N LYS A 26 -13.67 13.13 -18.08
CA LYS A 26 -12.30 12.82 -18.51
C LYS A 26 -11.65 11.76 -17.60
N ALA A 27 -11.90 11.81 -16.29
CA ALA A 27 -11.39 10.84 -15.34
C ALA A 27 -12.01 9.45 -15.57
N LYS A 28 -13.32 9.38 -15.81
CA LYS A 28 -14.02 8.14 -16.19
C LYS A 28 -13.42 7.54 -17.46
N LYS A 29 -13.25 8.36 -18.52
CA LYS A 29 -12.63 7.93 -19.79
C LYS A 29 -11.17 7.49 -19.63
N ALA A 30 -10.47 8.02 -18.62
CA ALA A 30 -9.11 7.61 -18.31
C ALA A 30 -9.04 6.29 -17.51
N GLY A 31 -10.17 5.73 -17.08
CA GLY A 31 -10.25 4.43 -16.38
C GLY A 31 -10.32 4.52 -14.87
N ALA A 32 -10.58 5.68 -14.26
CA ALA A 32 -10.72 5.77 -12.79
C ALA A 32 -11.82 4.83 -12.28
N HIS A 33 -11.55 4.11 -11.18
CA HIS A 33 -12.44 3.10 -10.61
C HIS A 33 -13.69 3.73 -9.99
N LYS A 34 -13.53 4.87 -9.31
CA LYS A 34 -14.63 5.68 -8.77
C LYS A 34 -14.41 7.14 -9.15
N VAL A 35 -15.47 7.83 -9.55
CA VAL A 35 -15.43 9.27 -9.87
C VAL A 35 -16.58 9.96 -9.17
N LEU A 36 -16.25 10.93 -8.32
CA LEU A 36 -17.19 11.75 -7.56
C LEU A 36 -17.22 13.17 -8.16
N CYS A 37 -18.33 13.50 -8.83
CA CYS A 37 -18.54 14.81 -9.44
C CYS A 37 -19.31 15.73 -8.47
N GLN A 38 -18.68 16.11 -7.37
CA GLN A 38 -19.26 16.95 -6.32
C GLN A 38 -18.18 17.79 -5.64
N ASP A 39 -18.53 18.59 -4.64
CA ASP A 39 -17.54 19.37 -3.91
C ASP A 39 -16.56 18.47 -3.14
N PHE A 40 -15.33 18.96 -2.99
CA PHE A 40 -14.25 18.19 -2.39
C PHE A 40 -14.53 17.78 -0.95
N LYS A 41 -15.22 18.62 -0.17
CA LYS A 41 -15.45 18.35 1.26
C LYS A 41 -16.40 17.17 1.42
N SER A 42 -17.58 17.24 0.78
CA SER A 42 -18.58 16.18 0.84
C SER A 42 -18.06 14.87 0.23
N ALA A 43 -17.32 14.94 -0.88
CA ALA A 43 -16.67 13.75 -1.46
C ALA A 43 -15.66 13.09 -0.51
N LEU A 44 -14.82 13.88 0.18
CA LEU A 44 -13.85 13.36 1.14
C LEU A 44 -14.52 12.77 2.40
N GLU A 45 -15.74 13.17 2.74
CA GLU A 45 -16.54 12.61 3.83
C GLU A 45 -17.18 11.26 3.46
N GLU A 46 -17.57 11.07 2.19
CA GLU A 46 -18.22 9.84 1.70
C GLU A 46 -17.24 8.68 1.45
N ILE A 47 -15.98 8.97 1.10
CA ILE A 47 -15.02 7.92 0.75
C ILE A 47 -14.45 7.22 1.98
N GLU A 48 -14.32 5.90 1.89
CA GLU A 48 -13.57 5.11 2.87
C GLU A 48 -12.08 5.46 2.77
N ILE A 49 -11.51 5.87 3.90
CA ILE A 49 -10.12 6.30 4.01
C ILE A 49 -9.48 5.55 5.18
N ASP A 50 -8.30 4.98 4.93
CA ASP A 50 -7.52 4.23 5.90
C ASP A 50 -6.03 4.64 5.88
N GLY A 51 -5.22 3.98 6.71
CA GLY A 51 -3.78 4.23 6.80
C GLY A 51 -2.97 3.90 5.54
N ASN A 52 -3.59 3.25 4.55
CA ASN A 52 -3.02 2.88 3.25
C ASN A 52 -3.57 3.76 2.10
N THR A 53 -4.20 4.89 2.42
CA THR A 53 -4.77 5.80 1.42
C THR A 53 -3.77 6.89 1.00
N TYR A 54 -3.58 7.07 -0.31
CA TYR A 54 -2.62 8.03 -0.89
C TYR A 54 -3.36 9.19 -1.53
N PHE A 55 -3.18 10.41 -1.01
CA PHE A 55 -3.83 11.61 -1.53
C PHE A 55 -2.92 12.38 -2.49
N VAL A 56 -3.44 12.69 -3.68
CA VAL A 56 -2.78 13.53 -4.68
C VAL A 56 -3.67 14.74 -4.94
N ILE A 57 -3.23 15.92 -4.49
CA ILE A 57 -3.99 17.16 -4.61
C ILE A 57 -3.51 17.92 -5.84
N VAL A 58 -4.31 17.84 -6.92
CA VAL A 58 -4.06 18.53 -8.20
C VAL A 58 -5.26 19.41 -8.54
N THR A 59 -5.45 20.51 -7.81
CA THR A 59 -6.63 21.37 -7.97
C THR A 59 -6.33 22.66 -8.73
N ARG A 60 -7.39 23.28 -9.26
CA ARG A 60 -7.37 24.52 -10.03
C ARG A 60 -7.13 25.81 -9.22
N GLY A 61 -6.95 25.76 -7.90
CA GLY A 61 -6.72 26.98 -7.13
C GLY A 61 -6.45 26.77 -5.64
N HIS A 62 -5.75 27.74 -5.04
CA HIS A 62 -5.30 27.71 -3.64
C HIS A 62 -6.44 27.47 -2.63
N ARG A 63 -7.64 28.02 -2.90
CA ARG A 63 -8.84 27.79 -2.08
C ARG A 63 -9.21 26.30 -1.98
N TYR A 64 -9.15 25.58 -3.09
CA TYR A 64 -9.53 24.16 -3.13
C TYR A 64 -8.45 23.27 -2.52
N ASP A 65 -7.16 23.58 -2.75
CA ASP A 65 -6.07 22.89 -2.08
C ASP A 65 -6.21 22.96 -0.55
N ARG A 66 -6.56 24.15 -0.05
CA ARG A 66 -6.78 24.38 1.38
C ARG A 66 -7.93 23.55 1.91
N ILE A 67 -9.08 23.55 1.24
CA ILE A 67 -10.25 22.73 1.63
C ILE A 67 -9.85 21.26 1.71
N CYS A 68 -9.18 20.74 0.68
CA CYS A 68 -8.72 19.35 0.65
C CYS A 68 -7.75 19.06 1.79
N LEU A 69 -6.72 19.90 1.98
CA LEU A 69 -5.71 19.68 3.02
C LEU A 69 -6.29 19.76 4.43
N GLU A 70 -7.18 20.72 4.72
CA GLU A 70 -7.82 20.83 6.03
C GLU A 70 -8.64 19.59 6.38
N THR A 71 -9.32 18.99 5.40
CA THR A 71 -10.05 17.73 5.61
C THR A 71 -9.10 16.53 5.69
N ILE A 72 -8.13 16.42 4.78
CA ILE A 72 -7.22 15.26 4.69
C ILE A 72 -6.26 15.19 5.88
N ILE A 73 -5.79 16.32 6.42
CA ILE A 73 -4.80 16.35 7.50
C ILE A 73 -5.31 15.64 8.76
N GLN A 74 -6.62 15.64 9.00
CA GLN A 74 -7.25 14.99 10.14
C GLN A 74 -7.56 13.51 9.93
N LYS A 75 -7.47 13.02 8.69
CA LYS A 75 -7.79 11.63 8.35
C LYS A 75 -6.54 10.73 8.40
N PRO A 76 -6.69 9.42 8.71
CA PRO A 76 -5.62 8.46 8.51
C PRO A 76 -5.21 8.46 7.03
N LYS A 77 -3.90 8.37 6.77
CA LYS A 77 -3.39 8.42 5.40
C LYS A 77 -2.00 7.82 5.31
N ALA A 78 -1.69 7.34 4.11
CA ALA A 78 -0.36 6.90 3.75
C ALA A 78 0.57 8.04 3.34
N TYR A 79 -0.02 8.96 2.60
CA TYR A 79 0.69 9.97 1.87
C TYR A 79 -0.28 11.10 1.54
N VAL A 80 0.20 12.34 1.57
CA VAL A 80 -0.50 13.47 1.01
C VAL A 80 0.47 14.37 0.27
N GLY A 81 0.29 14.42 -1.04
CA GLY A 81 1.08 15.25 -1.94
C GLY A 81 0.25 16.39 -2.50
N MET A 82 0.81 17.58 -2.60
CA MET A 82 0.15 18.74 -3.20
C MET A 82 0.98 19.31 -4.36
N ILE A 83 0.33 19.49 -5.51
CA ILE A 83 0.93 20.22 -6.61
C ILE A 83 0.96 21.72 -6.29
N GLY A 84 2.09 22.38 -6.55
CA GLY A 84 2.16 23.82 -6.36
C GLY A 84 3.59 24.35 -6.30
N SER A 85 3.76 25.61 -6.71
CA SER A 85 5.03 26.31 -6.54
C SER A 85 5.38 26.49 -5.06
N LYS A 86 6.68 26.59 -4.74
CA LYS A 86 7.16 26.84 -3.38
C LYS A 86 6.40 27.97 -2.67
N VAL A 87 6.03 29.03 -3.40
CA VAL A 87 5.26 30.17 -2.87
C VAL A 87 3.83 29.77 -2.48
N ARG A 88 3.10 29.08 -3.37
CA ARG A 88 1.72 28.61 -3.10
C ARG A 88 1.69 27.68 -1.89
N VAL A 89 2.70 26.81 -1.83
CA VAL A 89 2.89 25.83 -0.77
C VAL A 89 3.12 26.48 0.58
N SER A 90 4.03 27.46 0.65
CA SER A 90 4.31 28.18 1.90
C SER A 90 3.09 28.92 2.43
N LYS A 91 2.28 29.54 1.55
CA LYS A 91 1.04 30.21 1.96
C LYS A 91 0.07 29.24 2.63
N VAL A 92 -0.19 28.09 2.00
CA VAL A 92 -1.10 27.08 2.55
C VAL A 92 -0.57 26.54 3.88
N LYS A 93 0.75 26.29 4.02
CA LYS A 93 1.34 25.86 5.30
C LYS A 93 1.17 26.90 6.40
N ASN A 94 1.38 28.19 6.11
CA ASN A 94 1.20 29.26 7.08
C ASN A 94 -0.25 29.38 7.54
N GLU A 95 -1.21 29.32 6.61
CA GLU A 95 -2.65 29.35 6.94
C GLU A 95 -3.08 28.16 7.82
N LEU A 96 -2.47 26.98 7.63
CA LEU A 96 -2.72 25.81 8.48
C LEU A 96 -2.13 25.99 9.89
N LEU A 97 -0.96 26.63 10.00
CA LEU A 97 -0.34 26.97 11.29
C LEU A 97 -1.19 28.00 12.06
N GLU A 98 -1.72 29.01 11.39
CA GLU A 98 -2.64 30.00 12.00
C GLU A 98 -3.90 29.34 12.56
N LYS A 99 -4.38 28.28 11.89
CA LYS A 99 -5.49 27.43 12.36
C LYS A 99 -5.09 26.41 13.44
N ARG A 100 -3.88 26.48 13.98
CA ARG A 100 -3.35 25.60 15.05
C ARG A 100 -3.30 24.12 14.67
N VAL A 101 -3.09 23.81 13.39
CA VAL A 101 -2.77 22.44 12.98
C VAL A 101 -1.38 22.08 13.49
N ASP A 102 -1.23 20.86 14.03
CA ASP A 102 0.06 20.37 14.55
C ASP A 102 1.15 20.48 13.47
N PRO A 103 2.26 21.20 13.74
CA PRO A 103 3.39 21.30 12.82
C PRO A 103 3.95 19.96 12.37
N LYS A 104 3.83 18.89 13.18
CA LYS A 104 4.25 17.54 12.78
C LYS A 104 3.43 17.03 11.60
N LYS A 105 2.10 17.18 11.66
CA LYS A 105 1.21 16.79 10.56
C LYS A 105 1.48 17.62 9.29
N ILE A 106 1.85 18.89 9.43
CA ILE A 106 2.19 19.75 8.29
C ILE A 106 3.49 19.31 7.60
N LYS A 107 4.46 18.76 8.36
CA LYS A 107 5.69 18.20 7.80
C LYS A 107 5.46 16.92 6.98
N GLU A 108 4.35 16.21 7.20
CA GLU A 108 3.96 15.03 6.43
C GLU A 108 3.43 15.35 5.01
N ILE A 109 3.23 16.64 4.69
CA ILE A 109 2.76 17.07 3.37
C ILE A 109 3.94 17.12 2.39
N TYR A 110 3.86 16.30 1.34
CA TYR A 110 4.83 16.24 0.25
C TYR A 110 4.57 17.37 -0.73
N THR A 111 5.54 18.27 -0.85
CA THR A 111 5.35 19.48 -1.62
C THR A 111 6.67 20.21 -1.95
N PRO A 112 6.89 20.60 -3.22
CA PRO A 112 6.10 20.22 -4.40
C PRO A 112 6.02 18.70 -4.56
N ILE A 113 4.87 18.20 -4.98
CA ILE A 113 4.64 16.77 -5.12
C ILE A 113 5.54 16.13 -6.20
N GLY A 114 6.03 14.93 -5.94
CA GLY A 114 6.78 14.12 -6.89
C GLY A 114 8.30 14.27 -6.79
N LEU A 115 9.00 13.24 -7.24
CA LEU A 115 10.46 13.20 -7.26
C LEU A 115 11.02 14.30 -8.15
N ASN A 116 12.16 14.88 -7.75
CA ASN A 116 12.83 15.91 -8.53
C ASN A 116 13.58 15.30 -9.74
N ILE A 117 12.82 14.97 -10.79
CA ILE A 117 13.35 14.44 -12.06
C ILE A 117 13.44 15.49 -13.17
N LYS A 118 13.28 16.78 -12.82
CA LYS A 118 13.18 17.91 -13.77
C LYS A 118 12.05 17.73 -14.80
N ALA A 119 10.90 17.23 -14.35
CA ALA A 119 9.74 17.01 -15.19
C ALA A 119 9.17 18.32 -15.77
N GLU A 120 8.83 18.32 -17.06
CA GLU A 120 8.25 19.45 -17.80
C GLU A 120 6.85 19.11 -18.34
N THR A 121 6.66 17.87 -18.81
CA THR A 121 5.37 17.47 -19.40
C THR A 121 4.40 16.88 -18.37
N PRO A 122 3.07 16.92 -18.61
CA PRO A 122 2.10 16.28 -17.70
C PRO A 122 2.32 14.78 -17.49
N VAL A 123 2.94 14.09 -18.46
CA VAL A 123 3.29 12.67 -18.36
C VAL A 123 4.49 12.49 -17.43
N GLU A 124 5.56 13.28 -17.61
CA GLU A 124 6.73 13.25 -16.71
C GLU A 124 6.37 13.63 -15.28
N ILE A 125 5.51 14.65 -15.09
CA ILE A 125 5.02 15.04 -13.77
C ILE A 125 4.27 13.86 -13.12
N ALA A 126 3.45 13.14 -13.88
CA ALA A 126 2.76 11.96 -13.35
C ALA A 126 3.73 10.82 -12.99
N ILE A 127 4.80 10.60 -13.77
CA ILE A 127 5.87 9.66 -13.43
C ILE A 127 6.57 10.09 -12.14
N ALA A 128 6.91 11.37 -11.99
CA ALA A 128 7.54 11.92 -10.80
C ALA A 128 6.69 11.69 -9.54
N ILE A 129 5.38 11.95 -9.63
CA ILE A 129 4.41 11.73 -8.55
C ILE A 129 4.31 10.25 -8.22
N MET A 130 4.16 9.38 -9.22
CA MET A 130 4.04 7.94 -8.98
C MET A 130 5.33 7.34 -8.41
N GLY A 131 6.50 7.82 -8.84
CA GLY A 131 7.79 7.45 -8.27
C GLY A 131 7.86 7.78 -6.78
N GLU A 132 7.40 8.97 -6.37
CA GLU A 132 7.35 9.37 -4.96
C GLU A 132 6.35 8.51 -4.16
N ILE A 133 5.17 8.25 -4.72
CA ILE A 133 4.16 7.37 -4.10
C ILE A 133 4.70 5.95 -3.89
N ILE A 134 5.35 5.37 -4.90
CA ILE A 134 5.93 4.02 -4.82
C ILE A 134 7.08 3.99 -3.82
N LEU A 135 7.94 5.01 -3.82
CA LEU A 135 9.01 5.15 -2.83
C LEU A 135 8.42 5.14 -1.42
N VAL A 136 7.44 6.01 -1.13
CA VAL A 136 6.78 6.07 0.18
C VAL A 136 6.05 4.77 0.52
N LYS A 137 5.40 4.13 -0.45
CA LYS A 137 4.76 2.81 -0.27
C LYS A 137 5.75 1.74 0.15
N ASN A 138 6.96 1.75 -0.39
CA ASN A 138 7.98 0.75 -0.12
C ASN A 138 8.82 1.08 1.12
N GLU A 139 9.07 2.37 1.40
CA GLU A 139 9.73 2.85 2.62
C GLU A 139 8.87 2.67 3.87
N ARG A 140 7.55 2.84 3.70
CA ARG A 140 6.58 2.35 4.67
C ARG A 140 6.72 0.84 4.67
N LYS A 141 7.58 0.36 5.56
CA LYS A 141 7.69 -1.03 5.99
C LYS A 141 6.33 -1.48 6.53
N ILE A 142 5.35 -1.68 5.66
CA ILE A 142 4.23 -2.59 5.91
C ILE A 142 4.79 -4.01 5.74
N GLY A 143 5.95 -4.28 6.34
CA GLY A 143 6.56 -5.59 6.50
C GLY A 143 5.96 -6.29 7.72
N SER A 144 4.66 -6.18 7.92
CA SER A 144 3.98 -6.77 9.09
C SER A 144 2.47 -6.90 8.95
N GLY A 145 1.86 -6.19 8.00
CA GLY A 145 0.43 -6.27 7.74
C GLY A 145 0.04 -7.57 7.02
N TYR A 146 -1.11 -8.12 7.40
CA TYR A 146 -1.76 -9.19 6.65
C TYR A 146 -2.45 -8.60 5.41
N SER A 147 -2.41 -9.28 4.26
CA SER A 147 -3.24 -8.89 3.12
C SER A 147 -4.73 -8.99 3.50
N LYS A 148 -5.62 -8.20 2.86
CA LYS A 148 -7.08 -8.27 3.13
C LYS A 148 -7.61 -9.71 3.03
N GLY A 149 -7.10 -10.51 2.08
CA GLY A 149 -7.44 -11.93 1.95
C GLY A 149 -7.01 -12.75 3.18
N ILE A 150 -5.76 -12.60 3.62
CA ILE A 150 -5.25 -13.31 4.81
C ILE A 150 -6.02 -12.89 6.07
N ILE A 151 -6.30 -11.59 6.26
CA ILE A 151 -7.11 -11.11 7.38
C ILE A 151 -8.50 -11.75 7.36
N ASN A 152 -9.17 -11.70 6.22
CA ASN A 152 -10.52 -12.21 6.08
C ASN A 152 -10.58 -13.71 6.37
N GLU A 153 -9.62 -14.49 5.86
CA GLU A 153 -9.54 -15.92 6.11
C GLU A 153 -9.22 -16.23 7.58
N LEU A 154 -8.35 -15.46 8.24
CA LEU A 154 -8.03 -15.66 9.66
C LEU A 154 -9.20 -15.30 10.59
N ILE A 155 -9.95 -14.24 10.27
CA ILE A 155 -11.06 -13.74 11.11
C ILE A 155 -12.34 -14.54 10.88
N ASN A 156 -12.72 -14.78 9.63
CA ASN A 156 -14.03 -15.33 9.28
C ASN A 156 -14.03 -16.85 9.11
N ARG A 157 -13.03 -17.54 9.67
CA ARG A 157 -12.91 -18.98 9.51
C ARG A 157 -13.97 -19.72 10.32
N PRO A 158 -14.73 -20.66 9.71
CA PRO A 158 -15.72 -21.43 10.45
C PRO A 158 -15.06 -22.28 11.55
N PRO A 159 -15.69 -22.37 12.74
CA PRO A 159 -15.28 -23.31 13.79
C PRO A 159 -15.23 -24.76 13.26
N GLY A 160 -14.30 -25.56 13.78
CA GLY A 160 -14.15 -26.98 13.42
C GLY A 160 -13.42 -27.27 12.09
N LYS A 161 -13.01 -26.24 11.34
CA LYS A 161 -12.11 -26.43 10.18
C LYS A 161 -10.68 -26.73 10.65
N LYS A 162 -10.00 -27.68 9.98
CA LYS A 162 -8.57 -27.99 10.20
C LYS A 162 -7.75 -26.71 10.18
N GLY A 163 -6.73 -26.55 11.02
CA GLY A 163 -5.93 -25.32 11.17
C GLY A 163 -5.33 -24.76 9.86
N LEU A 164 -4.74 -23.57 9.94
CA LEU A 164 -3.95 -22.95 8.86
C LEU A 164 -2.50 -22.86 9.28
N VAL A 165 -1.59 -22.77 8.31
CA VAL A 165 -0.20 -22.40 8.58
C VAL A 165 0.08 -21.02 7.99
N LEU A 166 0.61 -20.13 8.81
CA LEU A 166 1.10 -18.82 8.36
C LEU A 166 2.62 -18.86 8.27
N ALA A 167 3.14 -18.79 7.04
CA ALA A 167 4.55 -18.59 6.77
C ALA A 167 4.86 -17.08 6.72
N THR A 168 5.89 -16.64 7.44
CA THR A 168 6.37 -15.25 7.43
C THR A 168 7.88 -15.22 7.22
N ILE A 169 8.37 -14.37 6.31
CA ILE A 169 9.81 -14.07 6.21
C ILE A 169 10.20 -13.29 7.48
N VAL A 170 11.10 -13.83 8.30
CA VAL A 170 11.48 -13.19 9.58
C VAL A 170 12.86 -12.56 9.53
N SER A 171 13.73 -13.09 8.69
CA SER A 171 15.00 -12.46 8.33
C SER A 171 15.40 -12.91 6.93
N ARG A 172 16.30 -12.14 6.35
CA ARG A 172 16.77 -12.30 4.98
C ARG A 172 18.19 -11.77 4.94
N GLU A 173 19.05 -12.50 4.28
CA GLU A 173 20.38 -12.04 3.92
C GLU A 173 20.38 -11.85 2.42
N GLY A 174 20.88 -10.71 1.94
CA GLY A 174 20.95 -10.45 0.51
C GLY A 174 19.65 -10.02 -0.21
N SER A 175 19.57 -10.34 -1.50
CA SER A 175 18.64 -9.81 -2.52
C SER A 175 17.45 -10.73 -2.81
N ALA A 176 16.87 -11.35 -1.78
CA ALA A 176 15.67 -12.17 -1.95
C ALA A 176 14.46 -11.37 -2.50
N PRO A 177 13.58 -12.00 -3.29
CA PRO A 177 12.52 -11.32 -4.05
C PRO A 177 11.42 -10.66 -3.20
N ARG A 178 11.34 -10.98 -1.91
CA ARG A 178 10.34 -10.44 -0.98
C ARG A 178 10.97 -9.96 0.32
N GLU A 179 10.36 -8.95 0.90
CA GLU A 179 10.84 -8.29 2.11
C GLU A 179 10.50 -9.07 3.38
N VAL A 180 11.30 -8.88 4.43
CA VAL A 180 10.99 -9.34 5.79
C VAL A 180 9.58 -8.88 6.18
N GLY A 181 8.80 -9.82 6.71
CA GLY A 181 7.41 -9.62 7.09
C GLY A 181 6.38 -10.06 6.06
N THR A 182 6.81 -10.38 4.84
CA THR A 182 5.93 -10.97 3.82
C THR A 182 5.30 -12.26 4.35
N LYS A 183 3.99 -12.41 4.13
CA LYS A 183 3.20 -13.53 4.67
C LYS A 183 2.56 -14.35 3.56
N MET A 184 2.51 -15.66 3.77
CA MET A 184 1.78 -16.62 2.96
C MET A 184 1.00 -17.55 3.88
N LEU A 185 -0.27 -17.75 3.57
CA LEU A 185 -1.16 -18.66 4.27
C LEU A 185 -1.24 -19.98 3.49
N VAL A 186 -1.02 -21.10 4.16
CA VAL A 186 -1.04 -22.45 3.60
C VAL A 186 -2.21 -23.23 4.19
N TYR A 187 -2.99 -23.86 3.32
CA TYR A 187 -4.12 -24.70 3.68
C TYR A 187 -3.72 -26.18 3.79
N PRO A 188 -4.46 -27.00 4.57
CA PRO A 188 -4.19 -28.44 4.68
C PRO A 188 -4.31 -29.22 3.37
N ASP A 189 -4.97 -28.66 2.36
CA ASP A 189 -5.14 -29.23 1.03
C ASP A 189 -4.06 -28.76 0.03
N GLY A 190 -3.05 -28.01 0.50
CA GLY A 190 -1.96 -27.50 -0.33
C GLY A 190 -2.26 -26.19 -1.06
N ARG A 191 -3.48 -25.65 -0.96
CA ARG A 191 -3.75 -24.30 -1.46
C ARG A 191 -2.92 -23.26 -0.71
N MET A 192 -2.64 -22.14 -1.38
CA MET A 192 -1.90 -21.01 -0.81
C MET A 192 -2.66 -19.69 -1.04
N MET A 193 -2.50 -18.77 -0.11
CA MET A 193 -2.98 -17.39 -0.23
C MET A 193 -1.87 -16.43 0.19
N GLY A 194 -1.49 -15.52 -0.72
CA GLY A 194 -0.24 -14.77 -0.60
C GLY A 194 0.95 -15.54 -1.16
N THR A 195 2.11 -14.91 -1.15
CA THR A 195 3.37 -15.41 -1.73
C THR A 195 4.53 -14.86 -0.92
N ILE A 196 5.59 -15.64 -0.77
CA ILE A 196 6.83 -15.25 -0.08
C ILE A 196 8.02 -15.14 -1.03
N GLY A 197 7.86 -15.32 -2.34
CA GLY A 197 8.98 -15.08 -3.26
C GLY A 197 8.86 -15.68 -4.66
N GLY A 198 7.94 -16.61 -4.89
CA GLY A 198 7.93 -17.45 -6.09
C GLY A 198 9.04 -18.52 -6.08
N GLY A 199 8.90 -19.55 -6.92
CA GLY A 199 9.97 -20.49 -7.25
C GLY A 199 10.21 -21.65 -6.27
N CYS A 200 11.42 -22.21 -6.30
CA CYS A 200 11.81 -23.39 -5.50
C CYS A 200 11.65 -23.15 -3.99
N ALA A 201 11.90 -21.92 -3.55
CA ALA A 201 11.78 -21.52 -2.15
C ALA A 201 10.36 -21.73 -1.60
N GLU A 202 9.35 -21.35 -2.38
CA GLU A 202 7.94 -21.53 -2.00
C GLU A 202 7.56 -23.00 -1.90
N SER A 203 8.11 -23.84 -2.79
CA SER A 203 7.85 -25.28 -2.78
C SER A 203 8.41 -25.92 -1.50
N ASP A 204 9.59 -25.50 -1.05
CA ASP A 204 10.20 -26.00 0.18
C ASP A 204 9.46 -25.52 1.43
N VAL A 205 9.07 -24.25 1.49
CA VAL A 205 8.24 -23.73 2.59
C VAL A 205 6.87 -24.41 2.61
N MET A 206 6.24 -24.63 1.45
CA MET A 206 4.96 -25.33 1.34
C MET A 206 5.06 -26.76 1.88
N ARG A 207 6.10 -27.51 1.48
CA ARG A 207 6.31 -28.88 1.97
C ARG A 207 6.46 -28.92 3.49
N LYS A 208 7.25 -28.01 4.06
CA LYS A 208 7.42 -27.91 5.52
C LYS A 208 6.14 -27.48 6.22
N ALA A 209 5.39 -26.54 5.66
CA ALA A 209 4.08 -26.11 6.17
C ALA A 209 3.07 -27.26 6.18
N LEU A 210 3.01 -28.08 5.12
CA LEU A 210 2.12 -29.24 5.05
C LEU A 210 2.44 -30.27 6.14
N ASN A 211 3.73 -30.48 6.45
CA ASN A 211 4.15 -31.35 7.54
C ASN A 211 3.73 -30.85 8.92
N LEU A 212 3.48 -29.54 9.11
CA LEU A 212 2.97 -29.03 10.40
C LEU A 212 1.54 -29.48 10.69
N PHE A 213 0.74 -29.81 9.68
CA PHE A 213 -0.63 -30.31 9.88
C PHE A 213 -0.67 -31.74 10.42
N THR A 214 0.40 -32.52 10.23
CA THR A 214 0.49 -33.91 10.69
C THR A 214 1.05 -34.00 12.10
N LYS A 215 1.76 -32.96 12.58
CA LYS A 215 2.31 -32.88 13.93
C LYS A 215 1.21 -32.60 14.95
N LYS A 216 1.31 -33.22 16.14
CA LYS A 216 0.39 -32.96 17.27
C LYS A 216 0.64 -31.60 17.93
N ASN A 217 1.84 -31.03 17.78
CA ASN A 217 2.23 -29.75 18.36
C ASN A 217 1.91 -28.58 17.42
N THR A 218 1.43 -27.46 17.97
CA THR A 218 1.08 -26.24 17.23
C THR A 218 2.16 -25.16 17.28
N ASN A 219 3.31 -25.43 17.91
CA ASN A 219 4.42 -24.49 17.96
C ASN A 219 4.94 -24.16 16.55
N GLY A 220 5.33 -22.90 16.34
CA GLY A 220 5.96 -22.49 15.09
C GLY A 220 7.34 -23.09 14.90
N GLU A 221 7.74 -23.27 13.65
CA GLU A 221 9.05 -23.77 13.25
C GLU A 221 9.81 -22.69 12.46
N MET A 222 11.07 -22.49 12.83
CA MET A 222 12.03 -21.72 12.04
C MET A 222 12.53 -22.59 10.90
N VAL A 223 12.48 -22.05 9.70
CA VAL A 223 12.84 -22.72 8.45
C VAL A 223 13.84 -21.84 7.73
N GLN A 224 15.08 -22.32 7.58
CA GLN A 224 15.99 -21.79 6.59
C GLN A 224 15.61 -22.37 5.23
N VAL A 225 15.54 -21.49 4.23
CA VAL A 225 15.42 -21.89 2.83
C VAL A 225 16.53 -21.23 2.07
N ASP A 226 17.33 -22.10 1.48
CA ASP A 226 18.34 -21.75 0.51
C ASP A 226 17.67 -21.68 -0.86
N MET A 227 17.80 -20.55 -1.55
CA MET A 227 17.24 -20.36 -2.89
C MET A 227 18.26 -20.66 -4.00
N THR A 228 19.43 -21.18 -3.62
CA THR A 228 20.55 -21.45 -4.54
C THR A 228 20.41 -22.81 -5.23
N GLY A 229 19.65 -22.83 -6.31
CA GLY A 229 19.76 -23.87 -7.34
C GLY A 229 20.59 -23.35 -8.50
N LEU A 230 21.87 -23.74 -8.58
CA LEU A 230 22.82 -23.52 -9.69
C LEU A 230 22.70 -22.14 -10.38
N GLU A 231 23.53 -21.19 -9.92
CA GLU A 231 23.75 -19.81 -10.40
C GLU A 231 22.98 -18.72 -9.62
N ALA A 232 23.76 -18.00 -8.78
CA ALA A 232 23.48 -16.80 -7.97
C ALA A 232 23.00 -17.02 -6.51
N GLU A 233 23.68 -16.31 -5.61
CA GLU A 233 23.82 -16.51 -4.16
C GLU A 233 22.64 -15.97 -3.32
N GLU A 234 22.40 -16.56 -2.12
CA GLU A 234 21.90 -15.94 -0.85
C GLU A 234 20.71 -16.63 -0.11
N ASP A 235 20.73 -16.51 1.24
CA ASP A 235 19.90 -17.22 2.25
C ASP A 235 18.66 -16.43 2.76
N ALA A 236 17.54 -17.11 3.06
CA ALA A 236 16.38 -16.52 3.75
C ALA A 236 15.81 -17.40 4.88
N TRP A 237 15.31 -16.75 5.95
CA TRP A 237 14.72 -17.44 7.11
C TRP A 237 13.23 -17.14 7.26
N PHE A 238 12.47 -18.18 7.56
CA PHE A 238 11.01 -18.16 7.64
C PHE A 238 10.55 -18.71 8.99
N VAL A 239 9.47 -18.16 9.55
CA VAL A 239 8.69 -18.82 10.60
C VAL A 239 7.40 -19.33 10.00
N ALA A 240 7.12 -20.61 10.17
CA ALA A 240 5.83 -21.21 9.87
C ALA A 240 5.15 -21.59 11.18
N ALA A 241 4.00 -20.98 11.49
CA ALA A 241 3.21 -21.30 12.69
C ALA A 241 1.83 -21.86 12.32
N SER A 242 1.37 -22.88 13.05
CA SER A 242 0.06 -23.50 12.86
C SER A 242 -0.96 -22.88 13.81
N TRP A 243 -2.07 -22.38 13.25
CA TRP A 243 -3.17 -21.79 14.01
C TRP A 243 -4.39 -22.70 13.97
N LYS A 244 -4.91 -23.07 15.15
CA LYS A 244 -6.16 -23.83 15.31
C LYS A 244 -7.17 -22.93 16.02
N CYS A 245 -8.28 -22.62 15.36
CA CYS A 245 -9.43 -22.01 16.01
C CYS A 245 -10.18 -23.12 16.78
N PHE A 246 -10.43 -22.88 18.07
CA PHE A 246 -11.31 -23.71 18.91
C PHE A 246 -12.75 -23.19 18.83
#